data_AF-A0A957RGN2-F1
#
_entry.id   AF-A0A957RGN2-F1
#
_cell.length_a   1.000
_cell.length_b   1.000
_cell.length_c   1.000
_cell.angle_alpha   90.00
_cell.angle_beta   90.00
_cell.angle_gamma   90.00
#
_symmetry.space_group_name_H-M   'P 1'
#
loop_
_entity.id
_entity.type
_entity.pdbx_description
1 polymer ?
#
loop_
_entity_poly.entity_id
_entity_poly.type
_entity_poly.pdbx_seq_one_letter_code
_entity_poly.pdbx_strand_id
1 'polypeptide(L)'
;MASSIPRVNDAVLDDPHGLDYGIRLDTSQWFAWLDDPANTRFSYALHNRKKGYIDGFMTVRKERRQRGGAYWSVYRRQGHKLHKVYVGPSAALTLERLEEIAIYLRDPPATQMPKVTRQPVRNRM
;
A
#
# COMPACT_ATOMS: atom_id res chain seq x y z
N MET A 1 -22.65 9.66 2.44
CA MET A 1 -22.68 8.18 2.36
C MET A 1 -21.36 7.65 2.90
N ALA A 2 -21.38 6.69 3.82
CA ALA A 2 -20.17 6.18 4.46
C ALA A 2 -19.39 5.31 3.45
N SER A 3 -18.46 5.93 2.71
CA SER A 3 -17.58 5.20 1.79
C SER A 3 -16.67 4.28 2.62
N SER A 4 -16.91 2.98 2.47
CA SER A 4 -16.06 1.96 3.08
C SER A 4 -14.70 1.99 2.42
N ILE A 5 -13.64 1.94 3.21
CA ILE A 5 -12.27 1.99 2.69
C ILE A 5 -11.99 0.63 2.01
N PRO A 6 -11.62 0.60 0.72
CA PRO A 6 -11.21 -0.62 0.03
C PRO A 6 -10.12 -1.35 0.81
N ARG A 7 -10.17 -2.67 0.85
CA ARG A 7 -9.32 -3.51 1.70
C ARG A 7 -8.53 -4.49 0.86
N VAL A 8 -7.23 -4.56 1.09
CA VAL A 8 -6.40 -5.61 0.54
C VAL A 8 -6.30 -6.75 1.55
N ASN A 9 -6.78 -7.93 1.14
CA ASN A 9 -6.65 -9.20 1.84
C ASN A 9 -5.99 -10.21 0.89
N ASP A 10 -5.00 -10.97 1.36
CA ASP A 10 -4.36 -12.04 0.58
C ASP A 10 -3.98 -11.66 -0.87
N ALA A 11 -3.41 -10.46 -1.05
CA ALA A 11 -3.03 -9.87 -2.34
C ALA A 11 -4.19 -9.57 -3.32
N VAL A 12 -5.41 -9.45 -2.80
CA VAL A 12 -6.60 -9.04 -3.54
C VAL A 12 -7.19 -7.78 -2.90
N LEU A 13 -7.43 -6.74 -3.69
CA LEU A 13 -8.18 -5.58 -3.28
C LEU A 13 -9.68 -5.88 -3.43
N ASP A 14 -10.36 -5.96 -2.28
CA ASP A 14 -11.79 -5.95 -2.15
C ASP A 14 -12.27 -4.49 -2.15
N ASP A 15 -12.81 -4.05 -3.29
CA ASP A 15 -13.43 -2.74 -3.42
C ASP A 15 -14.95 -2.86 -3.21
N PRO A 16 -15.51 -2.29 -2.14
CA PRO A 16 -16.95 -2.32 -1.89
C PRO A 16 -17.78 -1.52 -2.92
N HIS A 17 -17.13 -0.80 -3.84
CA HIS A 17 -17.77 0.06 -4.83
C HIS A 17 -17.40 -0.26 -6.29
N GLY A 18 -16.46 -1.15 -6.54
CA GLY A 18 -15.67 -1.12 -7.78
C GLY A 18 -15.93 -2.22 -8.79
N LEU A 19 -15.91 -3.48 -8.39
CA LEU A 19 -16.01 -4.63 -9.29
C LEU A 19 -16.55 -5.82 -8.48
N ASP A 20 -17.48 -6.61 -9.02
CA ASP A 20 -17.96 -7.87 -8.39
C ASP A 20 -16.83 -8.92 -8.22
N TYR A 21 -15.64 -8.63 -8.73
CA TYR A 21 -14.45 -9.45 -8.71
C TYR A 21 -13.29 -8.64 -8.13
N GLY A 22 -12.72 -9.10 -7.02
CA GLY A 22 -11.58 -8.45 -6.36
C GLY A 22 -10.38 -8.27 -7.30
N ILE A 23 -9.63 -7.19 -7.13
CA ILE A 23 -8.51 -6.83 -8.00
C ILE A 23 -7.22 -7.43 -7.43
N ARG A 24 -6.59 -8.36 -8.16
CA ARG A 24 -5.29 -8.91 -7.76
C ARG A 24 -4.19 -7.85 -7.84
N LEU A 25 -3.35 -7.76 -6.81
CA LEU A 25 -2.16 -6.91 -6.80
C LEU A 25 -1.20 -7.29 -7.93
N ASP A 26 -0.35 -6.33 -8.32
CA ASP A 26 0.65 -6.45 -9.40
C ASP A 26 0.07 -6.72 -10.80
N THR A 27 -1.24 -6.57 -10.98
CA THR A 27 -1.89 -6.65 -12.30
C THR A 27 -2.10 -5.27 -12.91
N SER A 28 -2.34 -5.21 -14.22
CA SER A 28 -2.71 -3.96 -14.89
C SER A 28 -3.97 -3.33 -14.31
N GLN A 29 -4.93 -4.14 -13.85
CA GLN A 29 -6.15 -3.66 -13.20
C GLN A 29 -5.84 -2.97 -11.86
N TRP A 30 -4.91 -3.53 -11.09
CA TRP A 30 -4.42 -2.91 -9.86
C TRP A 30 -3.79 -1.55 -10.11
N PHE A 31 -2.88 -1.45 -11.08
CA PHE A 31 -2.24 -0.16 -11.37
C PHE A 31 -3.23 0.86 -11.97
N ALA A 32 -4.17 0.42 -12.82
CA ALA A 32 -5.24 1.28 -13.31
C ALA A 32 -6.11 1.82 -12.17
N TRP A 33 -6.50 0.95 -11.22
CA TRP A 33 -7.24 1.36 -10.02
C TRP A 33 -6.45 2.36 -9.18
N LEU A 34 -5.13 2.13 -9.01
CA LEU A 34 -4.25 3.05 -8.30
C LEU A 34 -4.06 4.39 -9.00
N ASP A 35 -4.16 4.47 -10.32
CA ASP A 35 -4.00 5.72 -11.06
C ASP A 35 -5.29 6.54 -11.12
N ASP A 36 -6.46 5.90 -10.99
CA ASP A 36 -7.76 6.58 -10.95
C ASP A 36 -7.81 7.66 -9.83
N PRO A 37 -8.06 8.93 -10.17
CA PRO A 37 -8.17 10.02 -9.21
C PRO A 37 -9.23 9.84 -8.12
N ALA A 38 -10.29 9.05 -8.37
CA ALA A 38 -11.32 8.73 -7.38
C ALA A 38 -10.77 7.85 -6.24
N ASN A 39 -9.79 7.01 -6.57
CA ASN A 39 -9.17 6.08 -5.63
C ASN A 39 -8.00 6.75 -4.91
N THR A 40 -8.26 7.22 -3.69
CA THR A 40 -7.29 8.00 -2.91
C THR A 40 -6.75 7.28 -1.69
N ARG A 41 -7.35 6.15 -1.31
CA ARG A 41 -6.88 5.36 -0.16
C ARG A 41 -7.40 3.93 -0.21
N PHE A 42 -6.62 3.03 0.36
CA PHE A 42 -7.04 1.67 0.71
C PHE A 42 -6.37 1.27 2.02
N SER A 43 -6.85 0.18 2.60
CA SER A 43 -6.27 -0.41 3.81
C SER A 43 -5.68 -1.78 3.49
N TYR A 44 -4.56 -2.11 4.12
CA TYR A 44 -3.84 -3.36 3.93
C TYR A 44 -3.72 -4.08 5.28
N ALA A 45 -4.14 -5.34 5.32
CA ALA A 45 -4.12 -6.16 6.52
C ALA A 45 -2.69 -6.65 6.85
N LEU A 46 -2.29 -6.49 8.10
CA LEU A 46 -0.97 -6.92 8.57
C LEU A 46 -1.05 -8.34 9.14
N HIS A 47 -1.08 -9.34 8.26
CA HIS A 47 -1.20 -10.74 8.64
C HIS A 47 0.04 -11.25 9.37
N ASN A 48 -0.16 -11.82 10.55
CA ASN A 48 0.87 -12.53 11.29
C ASN A 48 0.81 -14.02 10.98
N ARG A 49 1.55 -14.46 9.96
CA ARG A 49 1.58 -15.88 9.57
C ARG A 49 2.08 -16.81 10.68
N LYS A 50 2.88 -16.30 11.63
CA LYS A 50 3.35 -17.11 12.79
C LYS A 50 2.25 -17.34 13.83
N LYS A 51 1.30 -16.41 13.95
CA LYS A 51 0.23 -16.48 14.97
C LYS A 51 -1.16 -16.77 14.38
N GLY A 52 -1.31 -16.77 13.07
CA GLY A 52 -2.57 -17.06 12.37
C GLY A 52 -3.63 -15.96 12.43
N TYR A 53 -3.28 -14.74 12.86
CA TYR A 53 -4.23 -13.62 12.97
C TYR A 53 -3.67 -12.29 12.42
N ILE A 54 -4.53 -11.29 12.26
CA ILE A 54 -4.16 -9.94 11.77
C ILE A 54 -3.68 -9.06 12.94
N ASP A 55 -2.43 -8.58 12.90
CA ASP A 55 -1.84 -7.70 13.93
C ASP A 55 -2.34 -6.24 13.84
N GLY A 56 -3.14 -5.93 12.83
CA GLY A 56 -3.71 -4.61 12.58
C GLY A 56 -3.73 -4.27 11.10
N PHE A 57 -3.93 -2.99 10.80
CA PHE A 57 -4.02 -2.49 9.43
C PHE A 57 -3.07 -1.32 9.23
N MET A 58 -2.59 -1.17 8.00
CA MET A 58 -1.96 0.06 7.53
C MET A 58 -2.84 0.71 6.46
N THR A 59 -2.91 2.04 6.47
CA THR A 59 -3.68 2.81 5.49
C THR A 59 -2.72 3.40 4.47
N VAL A 60 -2.93 3.07 3.20
CA VAL A 60 -2.16 3.61 2.09
C VAL A 60 -2.96 4.76 1.49
N ARG A 61 -2.35 5.93 1.32
CA ARG A 61 -3.02 7.17 0.88
C ARG A 61 -2.29 7.80 -0.29
N LYS A 62 -3.06 8.21 -1.29
CA LYS A 62 -2.62 9.02 -2.42
C LYS A 62 -2.60 10.48 -2.00
N GLU A 63 -1.43 11.09 -2.15
CA GLU A 63 -1.16 12.49 -1.85
C GLU A 63 -0.81 13.21 -3.16
N ARG A 64 -1.43 14.36 -3.40
CA ARG A 64 -1.18 15.18 -4.59
C ARG A 64 0.09 16.01 -4.38
N ARG A 65 0.88 16.17 -5.45
CA ARG A 65 2.01 17.10 -5.47
C ARG A 65 1.54 18.48 -5.94
N GLN A 66 2.14 19.53 -5.40
CA GLN A 66 1.86 20.91 -5.83
C GLN A 66 2.19 21.16 -7.31
N ARG A 67 3.19 20.46 -7.87
CA ARG A 67 3.62 20.60 -9.28
C ARG A 67 2.96 19.58 -10.23
N GLY A 68 1.85 18.98 -9.84
CA GLY A 68 1.16 17.93 -10.60
C GLY A 68 1.66 16.52 -10.28
N GLY A 69 0.78 15.54 -10.50
CA GLY A 69 0.99 14.14 -10.16
C GLY A 69 0.65 13.79 -8.71
N ALA A 70 0.72 12.50 -8.40
CA ALA A 70 0.42 11.96 -7.08
C ALA A 70 1.50 10.97 -6.63
N TYR A 71 1.59 10.77 -5.33
CA TYR A 71 2.42 9.75 -4.71
C TYR A 71 1.64 9.06 -3.60
N TRP A 72 2.08 7.87 -3.24
CA TRP A 72 1.50 7.07 -2.19
C TRP A 72 2.37 7.10 -0.94
N SER A 73 1.73 7.24 0.20
CA SER A 73 2.33 7.08 1.52
C SER A 73 1.50 6.11 2.35
N VAL A 74 2.18 5.31 3.16
CA VAL A 74 1.57 4.39 4.13
C VAL A 74 1.57 5.04 5.50
N TYR A 75 0.48 4.84 6.22
CA TYR A 75 0.28 5.28 7.58
C TYR A 75 -0.10 4.09 8.46
N ARG A 76 0.54 3.95 9.62
CA ARG A 76 0.11 3.00 10.66
C ARG A 76 0.22 3.66 12.03
N ARG A 77 -0.82 3.53 12.83
CA ARG A 77 -0.78 3.91 14.25
C ARG A 77 -0.37 2.70 15.09
N GLN A 78 0.65 2.87 15.91
CA GLN A 78 1.09 1.89 16.91
C GLN A 78 1.11 2.57 18.28
N GLY A 79 0.17 2.20 19.15
CA GLY A 79 -0.06 2.89 20.42
C GLY A 79 -0.35 4.39 20.20
N HIS A 80 0.54 5.25 20.71
CA HIS A 80 0.47 6.71 20.60
C HIS A 80 1.25 7.28 19.40
N LYS A 81 2.04 6.46 18.69
CA LYS A 81 2.90 6.91 17.59
C LYS A 81 2.23 6.65 16.24
N LEU A 82 2.32 7.64 15.34
CA LEU A 82 1.93 7.52 13.94
C LEU A 82 3.20 7.32 13.09
N HIS A 83 3.31 6.18 12.46
CA HIS A 83 4.38 5.86 11.52
C HIS A 83 3.91 6.22 10.11
N LYS A 84 4.73 7.01 9.39
CA LYS A 84 4.52 7.34 7.97
C LYS A 84 5.67 6.79 7.15
N VAL A 85 5.35 6.15 6.03
CA VAL A 85 6.31 5.64 5.05
C VAL A 85 5.95 6.22 3.70
N TYR A 86 6.91 6.84 3.03
CA TYR A 86 6.76 7.27 1.65
C TYR A 86 7.02 6.08 0.71
N VAL A 87 6.06 5.75 -0.15
CA VAL A 87 6.18 4.64 -1.12
C VAL A 87 6.64 5.16 -2.47
N GLY A 88 6.03 6.23 -2.96
CA GLY A 88 6.32 6.79 -4.28
C GLY A 88 5.15 6.66 -5.27
N PRO A 89 5.42 6.49 -6.57
CA PRO A 89 4.35 6.41 -7.59
C PRO A 89 3.53 5.12 -7.46
N SER A 90 2.40 5.02 -8.17
CA SER A 90 1.54 3.83 -8.20
C SER A 90 2.31 2.56 -8.58
N ALA A 91 3.28 2.66 -9.50
CA ALA A 91 4.15 1.54 -9.90
C ALA A 91 5.03 0.98 -8.76
N ALA A 92 5.22 1.73 -7.67
CA ALA A 92 5.96 1.26 -6.50
C ALA A 92 5.06 0.54 -5.47
N LEU A 93 3.74 0.53 -5.65
CA LEU A 93 2.82 -0.22 -4.80
C LEU A 93 2.67 -1.65 -5.31
N THR A 94 3.76 -2.40 -5.25
CA THR A 94 3.72 -3.84 -5.54
C THR A 94 3.35 -4.66 -4.31
N LEU A 95 2.97 -5.92 -4.49
CA LEU A 95 2.76 -6.84 -3.36
C LEU A 95 4.02 -6.94 -2.49
N GLU A 96 5.17 -7.19 -3.13
CA GLU A 96 6.47 -7.28 -2.46
C GLU A 96 6.75 -6.02 -1.63
N ARG A 97 6.54 -4.83 -2.21
CA ARG A 97 6.79 -3.57 -1.50
C ARG A 97 5.84 -3.35 -0.33
N LEU A 98 4.57 -3.74 -0.47
CA LEU A 98 3.59 -3.67 0.61
C LEU A 98 3.92 -4.64 1.75
N GLU A 99 4.42 -5.84 1.43
CA GLU A 99 4.89 -6.81 2.41
C GLU A 99 6.13 -6.32 3.16
N GLU A 100 7.12 -5.74 2.47
CA GLU A 100 8.29 -5.12 3.09
C GLU A 100 7.90 -4.01 4.07
N ILE A 101 6.99 -3.12 3.67
CA ILE A 101 6.48 -2.05 4.51
C ILE A 101 5.70 -2.63 5.69
N ALA A 102 4.90 -3.68 5.49
CA ALA A 102 4.14 -4.35 6.54
C ALA A 102 5.07 -4.97 7.61
N ILE A 103 6.16 -5.61 7.18
CA ILE A 103 7.19 -6.17 8.08
C ILE A 103 7.87 -5.04 8.87
N TYR A 104 8.35 -4.01 8.18
CA TYR A 104 8.98 -2.85 8.83
C TYR A 104 8.05 -2.18 9.83
N LEU A 105 6.78 -1.98 9.47
CA LEU A 105 5.83 -1.34 10.35
C LEU A 105 5.40 -2.21 11.53
N ARG A 106 5.66 -3.53 11.53
CA ARG A 106 5.37 -4.43 12.66
C ARG A 106 6.31 -4.19 13.83
N ASP A 107 7.60 -4.13 13.53
CA ASP A 107 8.65 -3.89 14.50
C ASP A 107 9.61 -2.87 13.88
N PRO A 108 9.29 -1.56 13.95
CA PRO A 108 10.09 -0.55 13.31
C PRO A 108 11.46 -0.49 13.99
N PRO A 109 12.56 -0.91 13.33
CA PRO A 109 13.88 -0.74 13.90
C PRO A 109 14.14 0.76 14.11
N ALA A 110 15.06 1.10 15.01
CA ALA A 110 15.50 2.49 15.20
C ALA A 110 16.06 3.12 13.89
N THR A 111 16.37 2.28 12.90
CA THR A 111 16.87 2.66 11.58
C THR A 111 15.74 2.94 10.59
N GLN A 112 15.81 4.11 9.95
CA GLN A 112 14.94 4.58 8.87
C GLN A 112 14.80 3.53 7.75
N MET A 113 13.59 3.32 7.22
CA MET A 113 13.35 2.43 6.08
C MET A 113 14.40 2.62 4.98
N PRO A 114 14.85 1.55 4.30
CA PRO A 114 15.64 1.69 3.10
C PRO A 114 14.85 2.54 2.10
N LYS A 115 15.35 3.76 1.87
CA LYS A 115 14.84 4.67 0.84
C LYS A 115 14.77 3.86 -0.45
N VAL A 116 13.64 4.00 -1.16
CA VAL A 116 13.38 3.39 -2.46
C VAL A 116 14.66 3.46 -3.30
N THR A 117 15.38 2.35 -3.34
CA THR A 117 16.41 2.17 -4.35
C THR A 117 15.61 1.91 -5.59
N ARG A 118 15.49 2.92 -6.45
CA ARG A 118 15.02 2.74 -7.81
C ARG A 118 15.81 1.55 -8.36
N GLN A 119 15.19 0.37 -8.48
CA GLN A 119 15.81 -0.69 -9.26
C GLN A 119 15.96 -0.10 -10.67
N PRO A 120 17.18 0.03 -11.21
CA PRO A 120 17.30 0.33 -12.62
C PRO A 120 16.58 -0.81 -13.33
N VAL A 121 15.60 -0.46 -14.16
CA VAL A 121 14.95 -1.39 -15.08
C VAL A 121 16.10 -2.08 -15.81
N ARG A 122 16.36 -3.34 -15.48
CA ARG A 122 17.30 -4.18 -16.22
C ARG A 122 16.59 -4.46 -17.54
N ASN A 123 16.81 -3.59 -18.53
CA ASN A 123 16.60 -3.93 -19.92
C ASN A 123 17.43 -5.19 -20.18
N ARG A 124 16.76 -6.34 -20.30
CA ARG A 124 17.35 -7.50 -20.95
C ARG A 124 17.01 -7.41 -22.44
N MET A 125 18.09 -7.25 -23.20
CA MET A 125 18.38 -7.69 -24.58
C MET A 125 17.25 -7.63 -25.60
#